data_AF-A0A851LWE9-F1
#
_entry.id   AF-A0A851LWE9-F1
#
_cell.length_a   1.000
_cell.length_b   1.000
_cell.length_c   1.000
_cell.angle_alpha   90.00
_cell.angle_beta   90.00
_cell.angle_gamma   90.00
#
_symmetry.space_group_name_H-M   'P 1'
#
loop_
_entity.id
_entity.type
_entity.pdbx_description
1 polymer ?
#
loop_
_entity_poly.entity_id
_entity_poly.type
_entity_poly.pdbx_seq_one_letter_code
_entity_poly.pdbx_strand_id
1 'polypeptide(L)'
;GSGCPMVQQQPRYVAAKKNMPVHFICYSQEPQSMQWYKTSEDSDDLYELDRNTSHYSIERKDNFINFTIFRINYKDNGIYVCDSKNLTAEKKQPHLCGTELRVMSHNNIQQIQSRNTLKDAIIIIQSILLVIFISVPMLLFLDKVSDSPWSPSRVSTSFFLVQGLEVDQMATYEDITPFRDVKAKWTVGEHPGEE
;
A
#
# COMPACT_ATOMS: atom_id res chain seq x y z
N GLY A 1 -8.14 -23.12 -33.90
CA GLY A 1 -7.46 -22.12 -33.05
C GLY A 1 -6.07 -22.63 -32.76
N SER A 2 -5.04 -21.88 -33.12
CA SER A 2 -3.65 -22.24 -32.84
C SER A 2 -3.43 -22.23 -31.33
N GLY A 3 -3.21 -23.40 -30.74
CA GLY A 3 -2.87 -23.53 -29.33
C GLY A 3 -1.58 -22.76 -29.02
N CYS A 4 -1.57 -22.02 -27.92
CA CYS A 4 -0.35 -21.38 -27.43
C CYS A 4 0.72 -22.46 -27.19
N PRO A 5 1.95 -22.31 -27.68
CA PRO A 5 3.01 -23.24 -27.33
C PRO A 5 3.25 -23.19 -25.81
N MET A 6 3.42 -24.36 -25.20
CA MET A 6 3.74 -24.54 -23.78
C MET A 6 5.20 -24.15 -23.49
N VAL A 7 5.62 -22.96 -23.92
CA VAL A 7 6.97 -22.46 -23.65
C VAL A 7 6.91 -21.58 -22.42
N GLN A 8 7.55 -22.04 -21.34
CA GLN A 8 7.65 -21.29 -20.09
C GLN A 8 9.04 -20.67 -19.97
N GLN A 9 9.09 -19.33 -19.95
CA GLN A 9 10.32 -18.58 -19.84
C GLN A 9 10.45 -17.91 -18.46
N GLN A 10 11.62 -18.02 -17.84
CA GLN A 10 11.92 -17.45 -16.52
C GLN A 10 13.37 -16.95 -16.47
N PRO A 11 13.64 -15.82 -15.80
CA PRO A 11 12.70 -14.83 -15.21
C PRO A 11 12.01 -13.94 -16.27
N ARG A 12 10.93 -13.22 -15.93
CA ARG A 12 10.25 -12.28 -16.85
C ARG A 12 10.92 -10.90 -16.95
N TYR A 13 11.55 -10.49 -15.87
CA TYR A 13 12.22 -9.21 -15.76
C TYR A 13 13.48 -9.39 -14.92
N VAL A 14 14.60 -8.83 -15.38
CA VAL A 14 15.88 -8.87 -14.70
C VAL A 14 16.45 -7.46 -14.65
N ALA A 15 16.55 -6.93 -13.44
CA ALA A 15 17.36 -5.76 -13.16
C ALA A 15 18.68 -6.20 -12.55
N ALA A 16 19.78 -5.98 -13.27
CA ALA A 16 21.10 -6.44 -12.82
C ALA A 16 22.16 -5.35 -12.97
N LYS A 17 23.15 -5.39 -12.07
CA LYS A 17 24.28 -4.46 -12.10
C LYS A 17 25.23 -4.82 -13.25
N LYS A 18 25.81 -3.80 -13.90
CA LYS A 18 26.85 -3.99 -14.92
C LYS A 18 27.95 -4.96 -14.46
N ASN A 19 28.48 -5.77 -15.39
CA ASN A 19 29.50 -6.81 -15.20
C ASN A 19 29.05 -8.01 -14.35
N MET A 20 27.76 -8.13 -14.01
CA MET A 20 27.24 -9.35 -13.40
C MET A 20 26.82 -10.36 -14.47
N PRO A 21 26.93 -11.68 -14.18
CA PRO A 21 26.33 -12.69 -15.04
C PRO A 21 24.81 -12.73 -14.86
N VAL A 22 24.08 -12.96 -15.94
CA VAL A 22 22.64 -13.22 -15.92
C VAL A 22 22.33 -14.46 -16.74
N HIS A 23 21.31 -15.22 -16.33
CA HIS A 23 20.87 -16.42 -17.01
C HIS A 23 19.36 -16.38 -17.23
N PHE A 24 18.92 -16.84 -18.39
CA PHE A 24 17.53 -16.98 -18.79
C PHE A 24 17.26 -18.43 -19.13
N ILE A 25 16.14 -18.95 -18.65
CA ILE A 25 15.77 -20.35 -18.84
C ILE A 25 14.45 -20.38 -19.60
N CYS A 26 14.40 -21.23 -20.61
CA CYS A 26 13.21 -21.49 -21.38
C CYS A 26 12.93 -22.99 -21.37
N TYR A 27 11.83 -23.38 -20.75
CA TYR A 27 11.37 -24.76 -20.67
C TYR A 27 10.53 -25.09 -21.90
N SER A 28 10.86 -26.20 -22.55
CA SER A 28 10.17 -26.70 -23.74
C SER A 28 10.29 -28.23 -23.78
N GLN A 29 9.28 -28.88 -24.36
CA GLN A 29 9.31 -30.33 -24.63
C GLN A 29 10.32 -30.68 -25.74
N GLU A 30 10.61 -29.72 -26.63
CA GLU A 30 11.55 -29.89 -27.74
C GLU A 30 12.60 -28.76 -27.71
N PRO A 31 13.56 -28.79 -26.77
CA PRO A 31 14.57 -27.73 -26.66
C PRO A 31 15.50 -27.65 -27.88
N GLN A 32 15.58 -28.72 -28.68
CA GLN A 32 16.38 -28.76 -29.92
C GLN A 32 15.76 -27.95 -31.06
N SER A 33 14.44 -27.75 -31.06
CA SER A 33 13.73 -26.92 -32.04
C SER A 33 13.59 -25.46 -31.59
N MET A 34 14.10 -25.11 -30.42
CA MET A 34 14.03 -23.76 -29.81
C MET A 34 15.32 -22.96 -29.98
N GLN A 35 15.17 -21.63 -29.96
CA GLN A 35 16.22 -20.64 -30.17
C GLN A 35 15.96 -19.36 -29.36
N TRP A 36 17.04 -18.65 -29.04
CA TRP A 36 16.97 -17.34 -28.41
C TRP A 36 17.05 -16.22 -29.44
N TYR A 37 16.22 -15.21 -29.25
CA TYR A 37 16.16 -13.98 -30.03
C TYR A 37 16.31 -12.79 -29.10
N LYS A 38 16.96 -11.73 -29.57
CA LYS A 38 16.97 -10.42 -28.91
C LYS A 38 16.19 -9.44 -29.76
N THR A 39 15.27 -8.72 -29.12
CA THR A 39 14.60 -7.56 -29.70
C THR A 39 14.96 -6.29 -28.90
N SER A 40 15.00 -5.16 -29.60
CA SER A 40 15.19 -3.85 -28.99
C SER A 40 13.84 -3.31 -28.50
N GLU A 41 13.84 -2.38 -27.55
CA GLU A 41 12.60 -1.74 -27.08
C GLU A 41 11.99 -0.84 -28.18
N ASP A 42 12.83 -0.26 -29.03
CA ASP A 42 12.45 0.72 -30.07
C ASP A 42 12.35 0.15 -31.49
N SER A 43 12.75 -1.11 -31.72
CA SER A 43 12.69 -1.72 -33.06
C SER A 43 12.16 -3.15 -33.01
N ASP A 44 11.35 -3.51 -34.00
CA ASP A 44 10.83 -4.88 -34.19
C ASP A 44 11.90 -5.80 -34.84
N ASP A 45 13.17 -5.38 -34.80
CA ASP A 45 14.28 -6.14 -35.37
C ASP A 45 14.64 -7.30 -34.44
N LEU A 46 14.52 -8.51 -34.96
CA LEU A 46 14.87 -9.74 -34.25
C LEU A 46 16.28 -10.18 -34.60
N TYR A 47 17.15 -10.14 -33.60
CA TYR A 47 18.51 -10.62 -33.69
C TYR A 47 18.57 -12.06 -33.19
N GLU A 48 18.88 -12.99 -34.09
CA GLU A 48 19.06 -14.38 -33.75
C GLU A 48 20.35 -14.61 -32.94
N LEU A 49 20.23 -15.30 -31.81
CA LEU A 49 21.34 -15.69 -30.95
C LEU A 49 21.55 -17.20 -31.11
N ASP A 50 22.41 -17.60 -32.05
CA ASP A 50 22.64 -19.01 -32.36
C ASP A 50 23.97 -19.57 -31.82
N ARG A 51 25.01 -18.74 -31.80
CA ARG A 51 26.37 -19.18 -31.54
C ARG A 51 26.88 -18.72 -30.20
N ASN A 52 27.58 -19.62 -29.51
CA ASN A 52 28.31 -19.28 -28.30
C ASN A 52 29.44 -18.31 -28.65
N THR A 53 29.55 -17.24 -27.87
CA THR A 53 30.60 -16.23 -27.99
C THR A 53 31.33 -16.10 -26.66
N SER A 54 32.37 -15.27 -26.61
CA SER A 54 33.01 -14.90 -25.34
C SER A 54 32.09 -14.08 -24.43
N HIS A 55 31.00 -13.52 -24.97
CA HIS A 55 30.08 -12.63 -24.25
C HIS A 55 28.87 -13.38 -23.67
N TYR A 56 28.36 -14.37 -24.40
CA TYR A 56 27.21 -15.18 -23.98
C TYR A 56 27.34 -16.64 -24.44
N SER A 57 26.67 -17.54 -23.72
CA SER A 57 26.61 -18.97 -24.01
C SER A 57 25.19 -19.50 -23.98
N ILE A 58 24.91 -20.43 -24.87
CA ILE A 58 23.65 -21.13 -25.01
C ILE A 58 23.90 -22.59 -24.72
N GLU A 59 23.17 -23.12 -23.74
CA GLU A 59 23.23 -24.51 -23.32
C GLU A 59 21.86 -25.15 -23.53
N ARG A 60 21.79 -26.20 -24.35
CA ARG A 60 20.56 -26.95 -24.62
C ARG A 60 20.62 -28.26 -23.83
N LYS A 61 19.65 -28.47 -22.94
CA LYS A 61 19.46 -29.68 -22.15
C LYS A 61 18.18 -30.39 -22.59
N ASP A 62 17.80 -31.48 -21.93
CA ASP A 62 16.69 -32.34 -22.37
C ASP A 62 15.32 -31.68 -22.28
N ASN A 63 15.10 -30.76 -21.33
CA ASN A 63 13.81 -30.11 -21.05
C ASN A 63 13.87 -28.57 -21.04
N PHE A 64 15.04 -27.97 -21.24
CA PHE A 64 15.18 -26.53 -21.32
C PHE A 64 16.38 -26.09 -22.16
N ILE A 65 16.31 -24.84 -22.61
CA ILE A 65 17.40 -24.09 -23.20
C ILE A 65 17.77 -22.93 -22.27
N ASN A 66 19.04 -22.87 -21.90
CA ASN A 66 19.59 -21.85 -21.01
C ASN A 66 20.42 -20.86 -21.83
N PHE A 67 20.23 -19.58 -21.57
CA PHE A 67 20.98 -18.48 -22.16
C PHE A 67 21.68 -17.72 -21.05
N THR A 68 23.01 -17.68 -21.09
CA THR A 68 23.81 -16.99 -20.08
C THR A 68 24.63 -15.88 -20.72
N ILE A 69 24.53 -14.67 -20.17
CA ILE A 69 25.41 -13.56 -20.51
C ILE A 69 26.44 -13.44 -19.38
N PHE A 70 27.73 -13.52 -19.69
CA PHE A 70 28.77 -13.58 -18.66
C PHE A 70 29.03 -12.22 -18.00
N ARG A 71 28.99 -11.14 -18.77
CA ARG A 71 29.34 -9.78 -18.31
C ARG A 71 28.43 -8.74 -18.95
N ILE A 72 27.25 -8.53 -18.36
CA ILE A 72 26.26 -7.61 -18.91
C ILE A 72 26.78 -6.15 -18.98
N ASN A 73 26.43 -5.48 -20.05
CA ASN A 73 26.70 -4.07 -20.31
C ASN A 73 25.41 -3.36 -20.77
N TYR A 74 25.40 -2.03 -20.80
CA TYR A 74 24.21 -1.25 -21.18
C TYR A 74 23.70 -1.56 -22.60
N LYS A 75 24.57 -2.08 -23.48
CA LYS A 75 24.19 -2.54 -24.83
C LYS A 75 23.34 -3.81 -24.82
N ASP A 76 23.34 -4.55 -23.71
CA ASP A 76 22.57 -5.78 -23.55
C ASP A 76 21.14 -5.53 -23.08
N ASN A 77 20.79 -4.28 -22.78
CA ASN A 77 19.41 -3.89 -22.56
C ASN A 77 18.54 -4.31 -23.75
N GLY A 78 17.36 -4.81 -23.44
CA GLY A 78 16.40 -5.27 -24.43
C GLY A 78 15.55 -6.44 -23.92
N ILE A 79 14.76 -6.99 -24.83
CA ILE A 79 13.86 -8.11 -24.53
C ILE A 79 14.41 -9.36 -25.22
N TYR A 80 14.57 -10.42 -24.44
CA TYR A 80 15.04 -11.71 -24.89
C TYR A 80 13.85 -12.66 -25.01
N VAL A 81 13.69 -13.31 -26.15
CA VAL A 81 12.56 -14.20 -26.42
C VAL A 81 13.08 -15.57 -26.81
N CYS A 82 12.55 -16.61 -26.17
CA CYS A 82 12.77 -17.99 -26.56
C CYS A 82 11.59 -18.49 -27.38
N ASP A 83 11.86 -18.97 -28.58
CA ASP A 83 10.82 -19.43 -29.49
C ASP A 83 11.43 -20.40 -30.53
N SER A 84 10.58 -20.99 -31.36
CA SER A 84 10.96 -21.98 -32.36
C SER A 84 11.92 -21.40 -33.42
N LYS A 85 12.91 -22.21 -33.83
CA LYS A 85 13.94 -21.85 -34.84
C LYS A 85 13.38 -21.36 -36.18
N ASN A 86 12.13 -21.70 -36.51
CA ASN A 86 11.52 -21.39 -37.81
C ASN A 86 10.90 -19.98 -37.91
N LEU A 87 10.89 -19.19 -36.84
CA LEU A 87 10.30 -17.85 -36.83
C LEU A 87 10.79 -16.94 -37.97
N THR A 88 12.11 -16.88 -38.16
CA THR A 88 12.75 -16.01 -39.16
C THR A 88 12.42 -16.45 -40.59
N ALA A 89 12.24 -17.76 -40.81
CA ALA A 89 11.89 -18.34 -42.10
C ALA A 89 10.40 -18.16 -42.43
N GLU A 90 9.54 -18.13 -41.40
CA GLU A 90 8.08 -18.03 -41.57
C GLU A 90 7.54 -16.59 -41.51
N LYS A 91 8.40 -15.57 -41.29
CA LYS A 91 8.02 -14.16 -41.03
C LYS A 91 6.93 -14.02 -39.97
N LYS A 92 6.91 -14.92 -38.99
CA LYS A 92 5.96 -14.85 -37.88
C LYS A 92 6.55 -13.95 -36.80
N GLN A 93 5.71 -13.11 -36.21
CA GLN A 93 6.09 -12.37 -35.01
C GLN A 93 6.31 -13.37 -33.86
N PRO A 94 7.40 -13.23 -33.11
CA PRO A 94 7.68 -14.09 -31.97
C PRO A 94 6.57 -13.95 -30.93
N HIS A 95 6.33 -15.01 -30.19
CA HIS A 95 5.37 -14.96 -29.10
C HIS A 95 5.74 -13.84 -28.11
N LEU A 96 4.75 -13.03 -27.68
CA LEU A 96 4.91 -11.82 -26.84
C LEU A 96 5.48 -12.10 -25.41
N CYS A 97 6.06 -13.26 -25.17
CA CYS A 97 6.38 -13.80 -23.86
C CYS A 97 7.91 -13.78 -23.59
N GLY A 98 8.50 -12.59 -23.53
CA GLY A 98 9.95 -12.42 -23.32
C GLY A 98 10.42 -12.24 -21.87
N THR A 99 11.73 -12.08 -21.73
CA THR A 99 12.45 -11.64 -20.55
C THR A 99 13.04 -10.27 -20.83
N GLU A 100 12.68 -9.26 -20.06
CA GLU A 100 13.27 -7.94 -20.17
C GLU A 100 14.52 -7.84 -19.30
N LEU A 101 15.67 -7.45 -19.88
CA LEU A 101 16.90 -7.16 -19.15
C LEU A 101 17.12 -5.66 -19.07
N ARG A 102 17.22 -5.13 -17.84
CA ARG A 102 17.64 -3.75 -17.56
C ARG A 102 18.94 -3.74 -16.76
N VAL A 103 20.01 -3.27 -17.39
CA VAL A 103 21.30 -3.06 -16.72
C VAL A 103 21.26 -1.75 -15.93
N MET A 104 21.31 -1.89 -14.62
CA MET A 104 21.21 -0.77 -13.68
C MET A 104 22.57 -0.07 -13.52
N SER A 105 22.54 1.25 -13.52
CA SER A 105 23.67 2.09 -13.13
C SER A 105 23.85 2.07 -11.60
N HIS A 106 25.09 2.27 -11.12
CA HIS A 106 25.42 2.24 -9.69
C HIS A 106 24.55 3.22 -8.87
N ASN A 107 24.29 4.41 -9.40
CA ASN A 107 23.46 5.42 -8.73
C ASN A 107 22.01 4.95 -8.57
N ASN A 108 21.48 4.22 -9.55
CA ASN A 108 20.08 3.79 -9.56
C ASN A 108 19.85 2.67 -8.53
N ILE A 109 20.80 1.75 -8.37
CA ILE A 109 20.69 0.65 -7.38
C ILE A 109 20.63 1.22 -5.95
N GLN A 110 21.51 2.16 -5.62
CA GLN A 110 21.50 2.83 -4.31
C GLN A 110 20.21 3.63 -4.10
N GLN A 111 19.67 4.26 -5.15
CA GLN A 111 18.41 5.00 -5.10
C GLN A 111 17.18 4.09 -4.92
N ILE A 112 17.16 2.91 -5.58
CA ILE A 112 16.10 1.91 -5.39
C ILE A 112 16.16 1.35 -3.97
N GLN A 113 17.36 1.01 -3.50
CA GLN A 113 17.57 0.48 -2.15
C GLN A 113 17.19 1.49 -1.07
N SER A 114 17.56 2.78 -1.23
CA SER A 114 17.22 3.84 -0.27
C SER A 114 15.72 4.16 -0.26
N ARG A 115 15.04 4.09 -1.41
CA ARG A 115 13.59 4.26 -1.49
C ARG A 115 12.85 3.13 -0.77
N ASN A 116 13.36 1.90 -0.84
CA ASN A 116 12.77 0.77 -0.12
C ASN A 116 12.92 0.95 1.40
N THR A 117 14.10 1.38 1.88
CA THR A 117 14.31 1.67 3.31
C THR A 117 13.45 2.83 3.82
N LEU A 118 13.21 3.86 3.00
CA LEU A 118 12.34 4.98 3.38
C LEU A 118 10.86 4.54 3.49
N LYS A 119 10.39 3.69 2.58
CA LYS A 119 9.04 3.11 2.67
C LYS A 119 8.87 2.28 3.93
N ASP A 120 9.85 1.42 4.25
CA ASP A 120 9.79 0.60 5.47
C ASP A 120 9.83 1.46 6.75
N ALA A 121 10.64 2.52 6.78
CA ALA A 121 10.69 3.46 7.90
C ALA A 121 9.37 4.23 8.10
N ILE A 122 8.74 4.67 7.00
CA ILE A 122 7.43 5.35 7.07
C ILE A 122 6.35 4.40 7.61
N ILE A 123 6.32 3.14 7.15
CA ILE A 123 5.37 2.14 7.64
C ILE A 123 5.54 1.91 9.14
N ILE A 124 6.78 1.81 9.63
CA ILE A 124 7.08 1.65 11.06
C ILE A 124 6.61 2.88 11.85
N ILE A 125 6.97 4.09 11.43
CA ILE A 125 6.58 5.33 12.14
C ILE A 125 5.06 5.48 12.20
N GLN A 126 4.37 5.25 11.08
CA GLN A 126 2.92 5.33 11.00
C GLN A 126 2.24 4.31 11.93
N SER A 127 2.77 3.08 12.00
CA SER A 127 2.23 2.04 12.89
C SER A 127 2.37 2.42 14.38
N ILE A 128 3.52 2.96 14.79
CA ILE A 128 3.76 3.37 16.18
C ILE A 128 2.84 4.54 16.54
N LEU A 129 2.73 5.54 15.66
CA LEU A 129 1.91 6.72 15.88
C LEU A 129 0.44 6.33 16.08
N LEU A 130 -0.11 5.45 15.23
CA LEU A 130 -1.49 4.97 15.34
C LEU A 130 -1.76 4.26 16.67
N VAL A 131 -0.85 3.39 17.13
CA VAL A 131 -1.00 2.69 18.41
C VAL A 131 -1.06 3.68 19.58
N ILE A 132 -0.20 4.71 19.57
CA ILE A 132 -0.21 5.76 20.60
C ILE A 132 -1.53 6.55 20.54
N PHE A 133 -1.96 6.95 19.35
CA PHE A 133 -3.21 7.73 19.17
C PHE A 133 -4.48 6.96 19.55
N ILE A 134 -4.48 5.63 19.49
CA ILE A 134 -5.62 4.82 19.96
C ILE A 134 -5.52 4.55 21.47
N SER A 135 -4.32 4.22 21.97
CA SER A 135 -4.12 3.86 23.38
C SER A 135 -4.26 5.05 24.32
N VAL A 136 -3.75 6.22 23.99
CA VAL A 136 -3.78 7.40 24.88
C VAL A 136 -5.21 7.86 25.18
N PRO A 137 -6.11 8.07 24.20
CA PRO A 137 -7.50 8.39 24.48
C PRO A 137 -8.20 7.28 25.26
N MET A 138 -7.99 6.01 24.91
CA MET A 138 -8.59 4.88 25.64
C MET A 138 -8.17 4.86 27.11
N LEU A 139 -6.89 5.10 27.42
CA LEU A 139 -6.40 5.18 28.80
C LEU A 139 -6.98 6.40 29.53
N LEU A 140 -7.04 7.57 28.90
CA LEU A 140 -7.66 8.76 29.50
C LEU A 140 -9.17 8.59 29.74
N PHE A 141 -9.87 7.89 28.84
CA PHE A 141 -11.27 7.54 29.01
C PHE A 141 -11.49 6.52 30.13
N LEU A 142 -10.58 5.55 30.32
CA LEU A 142 -10.66 4.57 31.42
C LEU A 142 -10.34 5.18 32.79
N ASP A 143 -9.36 6.08 32.87
CA ASP A 143 -8.98 6.73 34.13
C ASP A 143 -10.11 7.63 34.66
N LYS A 144 -10.83 8.28 33.74
CA LYS A 144 -12.03 9.07 34.07
C LYS A 144 -13.24 8.22 34.51
N VAL A 145 -13.20 6.89 34.33
CA VAL A 145 -14.18 5.93 34.86
C VAL A 145 -13.75 5.38 36.23
N SER A 146 -12.44 5.38 36.53
CA SER A 146 -11.87 4.91 37.80
C SER A 146 -12.09 5.87 38.98
N ASP A 147 -12.14 7.18 38.73
CA ASP A 147 -12.29 8.22 39.77
C ASP A 147 -13.75 8.52 40.18
N SER A 148 -14.73 7.70 39.78
CA SER A 148 -16.12 7.85 40.25
C SER A 148 -16.45 6.86 41.37
N PRO A 149 -16.72 7.31 42.62
CA PRO A 149 -17.29 6.46 43.64
C PRO A 149 -18.80 6.29 43.36
N TRP A 150 -19.23 5.06 43.09
CA TRP A 150 -20.62 4.60 42.85
C TRP A 150 -21.24 5.10 41.53
N SER A 151 -21.72 4.22 40.65
CA SER A 151 -22.80 3.27 40.92
C SER A 151 -23.06 2.36 39.69
N PRO A 152 -23.79 1.25 39.88
CA PRO A 152 -23.69 0.04 39.06
C PRO A 152 -24.60 0.08 37.82
N SER A 153 -24.23 -0.74 36.83
CA SER A 153 -25.13 -1.42 35.88
C SER A 153 -26.34 -0.61 35.39
N ARG A 154 -26.26 -0.09 34.15
CA ARG A 154 -27.38 0.19 33.19
C ARG A 154 -27.20 1.46 32.34
N VAL A 155 -26.03 1.70 31.76
CA VAL A 155 -25.88 2.80 30.77
C VAL A 155 -25.18 2.33 29.49
N SER A 156 -25.30 1.05 29.15
CA SER A 156 -25.01 0.60 27.78
C SER A 156 -26.26 0.64 26.87
N THR A 157 -27.44 0.96 27.42
CA THR A 157 -28.73 0.94 26.70
C THR A 157 -29.45 2.29 26.70
N SER A 158 -28.90 3.35 27.30
CA SER A 158 -29.62 4.63 27.49
C SER A 158 -29.29 5.73 26.47
N PHE A 159 -28.31 5.55 25.59
CA PHE A 159 -28.00 6.58 24.58
C PHE A 159 -28.96 6.56 23.37
N PHE A 160 -29.79 5.52 23.22
CA PHE A 160 -30.63 5.33 22.03
C PHE A 160 -32.11 5.70 22.18
N LEU A 161 -32.59 6.11 23.36
CA LEU A 161 -34.02 6.41 23.53
C LEU A 161 -34.25 7.74 24.24
N VAL A 162 -35.13 8.53 23.61
CA VAL A 162 -35.80 9.73 24.12
C VAL A 162 -35.06 11.05 23.90
N GLN A 163 -34.78 11.32 22.62
CA GLN A 163 -34.70 12.68 22.08
C GLN A 163 -36.12 13.11 21.63
N GLY A 164 -36.93 13.62 22.55
CA GLY A 164 -38.20 14.28 22.21
C GLY A 164 -39.35 13.95 23.16
N LEU A 165 -39.56 14.82 24.15
CA LEU A 165 -40.90 15.28 24.53
C LEU A 165 -40.75 16.53 25.39
N GLU A 166 -40.98 17.69 24.79
CA GLU A 166 -41.27 18.93 25.49
C GLU A 166 -42.68 18.79 26.08
N VAL A 167 -42.82 18.88 27.42
CA VAL A 167 -44.10 19.17 28.07
C VAL A 167 -43.86 20.08 29.27
N ASP A 168 -44.37 21.30 29.11
CA ASP A 168 -44.60 22.35 30.08
C ASP A 168 -45.69 21.92 31.09
N GLN A 169 -45.45 22.00 32.41
CA GLN A 169 -46.53 22.06 33.41
C GLN A 169 -46.10 22.49 34.83
N MET A 170 -46.59 23.68 35.19
CA MET A 170 -47.26 24.11 36.43
C MET A 170 -46.57 23.94 37.81
N ALA A 171 -46.36 25.10 38.45
CA ALA A 171 -45.99 25.24 39.86
C ALA A 171 -47.00 24.56 40.80
N THR A 172 -46.50 23.74 41.74
CA THR A 172 -47.28 23.26 42.88
C THR A 172 -46.91 24.10 44.11
N TYR A 173 -47.92 24.82 44.58
CA TYR A 173 -47.93 25.68 45.76
C TYR A 173 -47.92 24.86 47.04
N GLU A 174 -47.39 25.44 48.13
CA GLU A 174 -47.82 25.33 49.55
C GLU A 174 -46.59 25.50 50.46
N ASP A 175 -46.26 26.75 50.79
CA ASP A 175 -46.08 27.09 52.21
C ASP A 175 -46.22 28.62 52.41
N ILE A 176 -47.47 29.05 52.61
CA ILE A 176 -47.79 30.38 53.12
C ILE A 176 -47.61 30.34 54.63
N THR A 177 -46.60 31.03 55.15
CA THR A 177 -46.57 31.36 56.58
C THR A 177 -47.57 32.47 56.90
N PRO A 178 -48.36 32.36 57.99
CA PRO A 178 -49.50 33.24 58.24
C PRO A 178 -49.07 34.65 58.64
N PHE A 179 -49.81 35.61 58.09
CA PHE A 179 -49.83 37.04 58.38
C PHE A 179 -49.50 37.38 59.85
N ARG A 180 -48.40 38.12 60.06
CA ARG A 180 -48.30 39.05 61.19
C ARG A 180 -48.53 40.47 60.69
N ASP A 181 -49.61 41.02 61.22
CA ASP A 181 -50.21 42.30 60.92
C ASP A 181 -49.42 43.42 61.62
N VAL A 182 -48.56 44.12 60.87
CA VAL A 182 -48.07 45.46 61.26
C VAL A 182 -48.03 46.36 60.02
N LYS A 183 -49.22 46.84 59.65
CA LYS A 183 -49.51 48.23 59.24
C LYS A 183 -48.48 48.90 58.32
N ALA A 184 -48.52 48.56 57.03
CA ALA A 184 -48.02 49.44 55.98
C ALA A 184 -48.94 50.69 55.90
N LYS A 185 -48.50 51.81 56.49
CA LYS A 185 -49.10 53.12 56.24
C LYS A 185 -48.38 53.73 55.04
N TRP A 186 -49.13 53.88 53.95
CA TRP A 186 -48.74 54.57 52.74
C TRP A 186 -48.43 56.06 52.96
N THR A 187 -47.77 56.62 51.93
CA THR A 187 -47.66 58.03 51.51
C THR A 187 -46.53 58.90 52.08
N VAL A 188 -45.58 59.22 51.18
CA VAL A 188 -45.23 60.58 50.72
C VAL A 188 -45.01 61.65 51.80
N GLY A 189 -43.81 62.27 51.79
CA GLY A 189 -43.62 63.61 52.34
C GLY A 189 -42.19 63.90 52.80
N GLU A 190 -41.65 65.01 52.33
CA GLU A 190 -40.29 65.54 52.46
C GLU A 190 -39.68 65.61 53.89
N HIS A 191 -38.35 65.57 53.94
CA HIS A 191 -37.51 66.15 55.02
C HIS A 191 -37.78 67.66 55.11
N PRO A 192 -37.81 68.29 56.31
CA PRO A 192 -36.54 68.73 56.94
C PRO A 192 -36.56 68.87 58.49
N GLY A 193 -35.34 68.95 59.06
CA GLY A 193 -35.00 69.97 60.08
C GLY A 193 -35.27 69.66 61.56
N GLU A 194 -34.17 69.68 62.33
CA GLU A 194 -34.03 69.81 63.79
C GLU A 194 -34.96 70.85 64.43
N GLU A 195 -35.40 70.61 65.68
CA GLU A 195 -35.09 71.35 66.94
C GLU A 195 -35.34 70.46 68.16
#